data_AF-A0A0F9HC47-F1
#
_entry.id   AF-A0A0F9HC47-F1
#
_cell.length_a   1.000
_cell.length_b   1.000
_cell.length_c   1.000
_cell.angle_alpha   90.00
_cell.angle_beta   90.00
_cell.angle_gamma   90.00
#
_symmetry.space_group_name_H-M   'P 1'
#
loop_
_entity.id
_entity.type
_entity.pdbx_description
1 polymer ?
#
loop_
_entity_poly.entity_id
_entity_poly.type
_entity_poly.pdbx_seq_one_letter_code
_entity_poly.pdbx_strand_id
1 'polypeptide(L)'
;MITPKGDKATFDPQKALPLATPRWELRRGSYWPEFKAFCHPIMFGPIILFALWGTLLSPTVSWLKFFLEALFLVSGVVFAAYRLNALKDGGFKVIPRSHMMWTGVAGLAGVLAIAGVGVVLFGPWVLIFLVLAFFAIVIYNLVRHPIIHNSFTYGMVWGGFPVVLSYIYQAEAWPTLGVIALGAAAGIFGRAYTWNWGLTTCGVHEVCLREKWDQSFPGQPRRADPTCHSNSITCGMRLVMPRPITKHARLRLKMDLAMVLFITIGLALA
;
A
#
# COMPACT_ATOMS: atom_id res chain seq x y z
N MET A 1 -26.89 9.56 41.91
CA MET A 1 -25.49 9.72 41.46
C MET A 1 -24.73 8.46 41.86
N ILE A 2 -24.33 7.65 40.88
CA ILE A 2 -23.51 6.46 41.09
C ILE A 2 -22.09 6.85 40.69
N THR A 3 -21.19 6.94 41.66
CA THR A 3 -19.75 7.08 41.39
C THR A 3 -19.21 5.75 40.88
N PRO A 4 -18.46 5.72 39.76
CA PRO A 4 -17.80 4.49 39.34
C PRO A 4 -16.65 4.20 40.32
N LYS A 5 -16.80 3.15 41.13
CA LYS A 5 -15.68 2.57 41.89
C LYS A 5 -14.68 2.04 40.88
N GLY A 6 -13.49 2.64 40.88
CA GLY A 6 -12.38 2.28 40.03
C GLY A 6 -11.74 0.98 40.48
N ASP A 7 -12.20 -0.13 39.94
CA ASP A 7 -11.34 -1.30 39.80
C ASP A 7 -10.43 -1.03 38.60
N LYS A 8 -9.20 -0.59 38.90
CA LYS A 8 -8.11 -0.62 37.92
C LYS A 8 -7.88 -2.09 37.61
N ALA A 9 -8.41 -2.57 36.49
CA ALA A 9 -8.09 -3.89 35.98
C ALA A 9 -6.56 -4.01 35.90
N THR A 10 -5.97 -4.73 36.84
CA THR A 10 -4.55 -5.04 36.84
C THR A 10 -4.31 -5.97 35.67
N PHE A 11 -3.65 -5.45 34.63
CA PHE A 11 -3.23 -6.24 33.50
C PHE A 11 -2.28 -7.34 34.00
N ASP A 12 -2.69 -8.60 33.87
CA ASP A 12 -1.88 -9.77 34.21
C ASP A 12 -1.08 -10.20 32.97
N PRO A 13 0.24 -9.94 32.92
CA PRO A 13 1.08 -10.29 31.77
C PRO A 13 1.19 -11.80 31.54
N GLN A 14 0.92 -12.65 32.54
CA GLN A 14 0.96 -14.10 32.42
C GLN A 14 -0.34 -14.68 31.82
N LYS A 15 -1.46 -13.94 31.92
CA LYS A 15 -2.74 -14.26 31.26
C LYS A 15 -2.91 -13.58 29.91
N ALA A 16 -1.97 -12.72 29.53
CA ALA A 16 -1.90 -12.24 28.16
C ALA A 16 -1.73 -13.48 27.27
N LEU A 17 -2.78 -13.82 26.52
CA LEU A 17 -2.67 -14.82 25.47
C LEU A 17 -1.38 -14.50 24.70
N PRO A 18 -0.46 -15.47 24.53
CA PRO A 18 0.72 -15.23 23.72
C PRO A 18 0.18 -14.66 22.41
N LEU A 19 0.55 -13.42 22.11
CA LEU A 19 0.16 -12.78 20.88
C LEU A 19 0.63 -13.75 19.81
N ALA A 20 -0.32 -14.43 19.18
CA ALA A 20 -0.03 -15.37 18.13
C ALA A 20 0.88 -14.58 17.18
N THR A 21 2.13 -15.02 17.04
CA THR A 21 3.09 -14.41 16.11
C THR A 21 2.30 -14.09 14.85
N PRO A 22 2.22 -12.82 14.41
CA PRO A 22 1.37 -12.44 13.30
C PRO A 22 1.62 -13.47 12.20
N ARG A 23 0.56 -14.19 11.80
CA ARG A 23 0.64 -15.46 11.04
C ARG A 23 1.31 -15.31 9.65
N TRP A 24 1.82 -14.13 9.36
CA TRP A 24 2.40 -13.64 8.12
C TRP A 24 3.83 -13.13 8.27
N GLU A 25 4.42 -13.18 9.47
CA GLU A 25 5.87 -13.03 9.57
C GLU A 25 6.51 -14.16 8.77
N LEU A 26 7.09 -13.80 7.63
CA LEU A 26 7.91 -14.70 6.83
C LEU A 26 8.85 -15.46 7.76
N ARG A 27 9.01 -16.75 7.48
CA ARG A 27 10.10 -17.55 8.04
C ARG A 27 11.42 -16.90 7.62
N ARG A 28 11.94 -16.04 8.50
CA ARG A 28 13.10 -15.18 8.22
C ARG A 28 14.34 -16.07 8.04
N GLY A 29 15.19 -15.78 7.06
CA GLY A 29 16.51 -16.41 6.92
C GLY A 29 16.83 -17.07 5.58
N SER A 30 15.96 -17.00 4.56
CA SER A 30 16.30 -17.45 3.20
C SER A 30 15.84 -16.46 2.13
N TYR A 31 16.54 -16.44 1.00
CA TYR A 31 16.35 -15.45 -0.07
C TYR A 31 14.93 -15.48 -0.66
N TRP A 32 14.39 -16.66 -0.97
CA TRP A 32 13.11 -16.77 -1.70
C TRP A 32 11.88 -16.32 -0.93
N PRO A 33 11.66 -16.72 0.34
CA PRO A 33 10.56 -16.19 1.14
C PRO A 33 10.65 -14.68 1.30
N GLU A 34 11.86 -14.16 1.57
CA GLU A 34 12.08 -12.71 1.70
C GLU A 34 11.79 -11.98 0.38
N PHE A 35 12.25 -12.53 -0.75
CA PHE A 35 11.95 -11.99 -2.08
C PHE A 35 10.44 -11.99 -2.39
N LYS A 36 9.72 -13.07 -2.05
CA LYS A 36 8.27 -13.15 -2.26
C LYS A 36 7.52 -12.09 -1.45
N ALA A 37 7.84 -11.87 -0.18
CA ALA A 37 7.21 -10.77 0.55
C ALA A 37 7.65 -9.40 0.04
N PHE A 38 8.88 -9.28 -0.45
CA PHE A 38 9.35 -8.06 -1.09
C PHE A 38 8.50 -7.69 -2.30
N CYS A 39 8.03 -8.67 -3.08
CA CYS A 39 7.10 -8.42 -4.17
C CYS A 39 5.71 -7.97 -3.70
N HIS A 40 5.43 -8.00 -2.40
CA HIS A 40 4.16 -7.66 -1.75
C HIS A 40 2.95 -8.14 -2.58
N PRO A 41 2.83 -9.45 -2.89
CA PRO A 41 1.81 -9.95 -3.81
C PRO A 41 0.39 -9.59 -3.36
N ILE A 42 0.18 -9.53 -2.05
CA ILE A 42 -1.12 -9.16 -1.47
C ILE A 42 -1.43 -7.67 -1.65
N MET A 43 -0.42 -6.80 -1.71
CA MET A 43 -0.61 -5.37 -2.01
C MET A 43 -0.66 -5.12 -3.53
N PHE A 44 0.05 -5.92 -4.31
CA PHE A 44 0.11 -5.79 -5.77
C PHE A 44 -1.14 -6.33 -6.47
N GLY A 45 -1.74 -7.42 -5.97
CA GLY A 45 -2.96 -7.99 -6.53
C GLY A 45 -4.11 -6.98 -6.68
N PRO A 46 -4.47 -6.22 -5.63
CA PRO A 46 -5.46 -5.16 -5.72
C PRO A 46 -5.13 -4.09 -6.78
N ILE A 47 -3.86 -3.69 -6.94
CA ILE A 47 -3.46 -2.70 -7.96
C ILE A 47 -3.79 -3.20 -9.37
N ILE A 48 -3.51 -4.47 -9.67
CA ILE A 48 -3.89 -5.09 -10.95
C ILE A 48 -5.41 -5.11 -11.11
N LEU A 49 -6.17 -5.46 -10.06
CA LEU A 49 -7.63 -5.49 -10.13
C LEU A 49 -8.21 -4.09 -10.40
N PHE A 50 -7.63 -3.04 -9.83
CA PHE A 50 -8.04 -1.67 -10.10
C PHE A 50 -7.70 -1.23 -11.53
N ALA A 51 -6.52 -1.61 -12.06
CA ALA A 51 -6.22 -1.40 -13.47
C ALA A 51 -7.25 -2.13 -14.37
N LEU A 52 -7.57 -3.38 -14.04
CA LEU A 52 -8.60 -4.13 -14.76
C LEU A 52 -9.97 -3.44 -14.75
N TRP A 53 -10.36 -2.79 -13.65
CA TRP A 53 -11.59 -1.98 -13.63
C TRP A 53 -11.56 -0.88 -14.67
N GLY A 54 -10.48 -0.10 -14.71
CA GLY A 54 -10.32 0.96 -15.71
C GLY A 54 -10.35 0.43 -17.14
N THR A 55 -9.70 -0.71 -17.39
CA THR A 55 -9.76 -1.39 -18.68
C THR A 55 -11.18 -1.80 -19.06
N LEU A 56 -11.92 -2.43 -18.15
CA LEU A 56 -13.28 -2.89 -18.43
C LEU A 56 -14.30 -1.76 -18.57
N LEU A 57 -14.03 -0.60 -17.98
CA LEU A 57 -14.85 0.60 -18.16
C LEU A 57 -14.59 1.31 -19.48
N SER A 58 -13.49 0.98 -20.18
CA SER A 58 -13.18 1.62 -21.45
C SER A 58 -14.17 1.20 -22.55
N PRO A 59 -14.48 2.08 -23.51
CA PRO A 59 -15.37 1.72 -24.63
C PRO A 59 -14.82 0.60 -25.50
N THR A 60 -13.50 0.43 -25.52
CA THR A 60 -12.78 -0.57 -26.31
C THR A 60 -11.64 -1.19 -25.50
N VAL A 61 -11.67 -2.51 -25.36
CA VAL A 61 -10.62 -3.25 -24.65
C VAL A 61 -9.57 -3.77 -25.64
N SER A 62 -8.33 -3.33 -25.47
CA SER A 62 -7.18 -3.93 -26.14
C SER A 62 -6.38 -4.77 -25.14
N TRP A 63 -6.35 -6.08 -25.37
CA TRP A 63 -5.55 -7.01 -24.56
C TRP A 63 -4.05 -6.77 -24.70
N LEU A 64 -3.58 -6.28 -25.85
CA LEU A 64 -2.18 -5.87 -26.02
C LEU A 64 -1.84 -4.67 -25.13
N LYS A 65 -2.71 -3.65 -25.10
CA LYS A 65 -2.54 -2.52 -24.19
C LYS A 65 -2.56 -3.00 -22.74
N PHE A 66 -3.52 -3.84 -22.36
CA PHE A 66 -3.60 -4.36 -21.00
C PHE A 66 -2.36 -5.16 -20.61
N PHE A 67 -1.81 -5.97 -21.52
CA PHE A 67 -0.57 -6.70 -21.29
C PHE A 67 0.62 -5.76 -21.08
N LEU A 68 0.77 -4.73 -21.92
CA LEU A 68 1.83 -3.73 -21.76
C LEU A 68 1.66 -2.93 -20.46
N GLU A 69 0.43 -2.61 -20.08
CA GLU A 69 0.11 -1.99 -18.79
C GLU A 69 0.47 -2.91 -17.61
N ALA A 70 0.18 -4.20 -17.70
CA ALA A 70 0.57 -5.16 -16.67
C ALA A 70 2.09 -5.25 -16.53
N LEU A 71 2.84 -5.30 -17.65
CA LEU A 71 4.31 -5.25 -17.63
C LEU A 71 4.83 -3.94 -17.03
N PHE A 72 4.17 -2.82 -17.35
CA PHE A 72 4.48 -1.51 -16.80
C PHE A 72 4.29 -1.49 -15.29
N LEU A 73 3.17 -2.01 -14.78
CA LEU A 73 2.88 -2.12 -13.35
C LEU A 73 3.86 -3.06 -12.63
N VAL A 74 4.20 -4.21 -13.21
CA VAL A 74 5.21 -5.10 -12.62
C VAL A 74 6.56 -4.39 -12.55
N SER A 75 7.00 -3.77 -13.64
CA SER A 75 8.29 -3.05 -13.69
C SER A 75 8.32 -1.87 -12.71
N GLY A 76 7.26 -1.06 -12.68
CA GLY A 76 7.19 0.15 -11.87
C GLY A 76 6.92 -0.11 -10.40
N VAL A 77 6.01 -1.02 -10.06
CA VAL A 77 5.61 -1.25 -8.67
C VAL A 77 6.53 -2.28 -8.00
N VAL A 78 6.63 -3.47 -8.59
CA VAL A 78 7.34 -4.60 -7.97
C VAL A 78 8.86 -4.44 -8.05
N PHE A 79 9.35 -4.03 -9.21
CA PHE A 79 10.78 -3.88 -9.44
C PHE A 79 11.33 -2.50 -9.11
N ALA A 80 10.58 -1.41 -9.26
CA ALA A 80 11.07 -0.08 -8.88
C ALA A 80 10.58 0.38 -7.50
N ALA A 81 9.29 0.69 -7.35
CA ALA A 81 8.74 1.35 -6.17
C ALA A 81 9.06 0.61 -4.86
N TYR A 82 8.79 -0.70 -4.80
CA TYR A 82 9.08 -1.49 -3.60
C TYR A 82 10.58 -1.56 -3.28
N ARG A 83 11.46 -1.56 -4.29
CA ARG A 83 12.91 -1.57 -4.07
C ARG A 83 13.40 -0.22 -3.54
N LEU A 84 12.92 0.87 -4.12
CA LEU A 84 13.21 2.22 -3.65
C LEU A 84 12.72 2.43 -2.21
N ASN A 85 11.52 1.97 -1.90
CA ASN A 85 10.98 2.05 -0.55
C ASN A 85 11.82 1.21 0.44
N ALA A 86 12.16 -0.02 0.08
CA ALA A 86 12.99 -0.88 0.92
C ALA A 86 14.40 -0.30 1.15
N LEU A 87 15.06 0.25 0.11
CA LEU A 87 16.35 0.91 0.22
C LEU A 87 16.33 2.10 1.19
N LYS A 88 15.20 2.81 1.25
CA LYS A 88 14.95 3.94 2.15
C LYS A 88 14.58 3.52 3.57
N ASP A 89 14.03 2.32 3.74
CA ASP A 89 13.48 1.83 5.01
C ASP A 89 14.45 0.94 5.80
N GLY A 90 15.66 0.72 5.29
CA GLY A 90 16.71 -0.05 5.96
C GLY A 90 16.98 -1.42 5.34
N GLY A 91 16.33 -1.73 4.20
CA GLY A 91 16.57 -2.95 3.44
C GLY A 91 16.00 -4.20 4.08
N PHE A 92 16.42 -5.35 3.57
CA PHE A 92 16.00 -6.68 4.02
C PHE A 92 17.23 -7.44 4.53
N LYS A 93 17.04 -8.48 5.34
CA LYS A 93 18.15 -9.12 6.08
C LYS A 93 19.03 -9.97 5.17
N VAL A 94 18.44 -10.69 4.21
CA VAL A 94 19.16 -11.61 3.31
C VAL A 94 19.40 -10.98 1.95
N ILE A 95 18.48 -10.15 1.46
CA ILE A 95 18.61 -9.52 0.14
C ILE A 95 19.64 -8.38 0.20
N PRO A 96 20.76 -8.46 -0.55
CA PRO A 96 21.78 -7.43 -0.53
C PRO A 96 21.25 -6.09 -1.06
N ARG A 97 21.78 -4.99 -0.50
CA ARG A 97 21.47 -3.63 -0.96
C ARG A 97 21.74 -3.42 -2.44
N SER A 98 22.84 -3.98 -2.96
CA SER A 98 23.19 -3.94 -4.38
C SER A 98 22.11 -4.59 -5.26
N HIS A 99 21.57 -5.73 -4.84
CA HIS A 99 20.48 -6.42 -5.55
C HIS A 99 19.24 -5.52 -5.61
N MET A 100 18.83 -4.93 -4.49
CA MET A 100 17.69 -4.00 -4.44
C MET A 100 17.90 -2.80 -5.36
N MET A 101 19.11 -2.25 -5.41
CA MET A 101 19.45 -1.13 -6.29
C MET A 101 19.37 -1.53 -7.76
N TRP A 102 20.01 -2.64 -8.16
CA TRP A 102 19.98 -3.11 -9.55
C TRP A 102 18.59 -3.45 -10.03
N THR A 103 17.79 -4.12 -9.21
CA THR A 103 16.38 -4.42 -9.56
C THR A 103 15.53 -3.16 -9.60
N GLY A 104 15.78 -2.19 -8.70
CA GLY A 104 15.20 -0.85 -8.73
C GLY A 104 15.44 -0.12 -10.05
N VAL A 105 16.70 -0.04 -10.46
CA VAL A 105 17.13 0.58 -11.71
C VAL A 105 16.57 -0.16 -12.92
N ALA A 106 16.62 -1.50 -12.92
CA ALA A 106 16.05 -2.31 -13.99
C ALA A 106 14.53 -2.10 -14.13
N GLY A 107 13.81 -1.99 -13.02
CA GLY A 107 12.37 -1.68 -13.02
C GLY A 107 12.07 -0.31 -13.62
N LEU A 108 12.84 0.72 -13.28
CA LEU A 108 12.72 2.05 -13.87
C LEU A 108 13.04 2.05 -15.37
N ALA A 109 14.08 1.35 -15.78
CA ALA A 109 14.41 1.18 -17.20
C ALA A 109 13.28 0.46 -17.95
N GLY A 110 12.70 -0.58 -17.35
CA GLY A 110 11.54 -1.29 -17.90
C GLY A 110 10.33 -0.39 -18.09
N VAL A 111 10.01 0.45 -17.09
CA VAL A 111 8.95 1.48 -17.18
C VAL A 111 9.18 2.42 -18.37
N LEU A 112 10.40 2.94 -18.52
CA LEU A 112 10.76 3.84 -19.62
C LEU A 112 10.68 3.16 -20.99
N ALA A 113 11.18 1.93 -21.10
CA ALA A 113 11.13 1.15 -22.33
C ALA A 113 9.70 0.85 -22.75
N ILE A 114 8.86 0.37 -21.81
CA ILE A 114 7.45 0.05 -22.08
C ILE A 114 6.67 1.32 -22.42
N ALA A 115 6.90 2.42 -21.72
CA ALA A 115 6.29 3.71 -22.07
C ALA A 115 6.72 4.18 -23.45
N GLY A 116 8.00 4.05 -23.81
CA GLY A 116 8.51 4.41 -25.14
C GLY A 116 7.84 3.61 -26.25
N VAL A 117 7.72 2.29 -26.08
CA VAL A 117 6.96 1.41 -26.99
C VAL A 117 5.50 1.86 -27.05
N GLY A 118 4.88 2.13 -25.90
CA GLY A 118 3.49 2.59 -25.83
C GLY A 118 3.27 3.91 -26.55
N VAL A 119 4.19 4.87 -26.45
CA VAL A 119 4.10 6.16 -27.15
C VAL A 119 4.17 5.97 -28.67
N VAL A 120 5.05 5.07 -29.15
CA VAL A 120 5.17 4.78 -30.59
C VAL A 120 3.91 4.08 -31.13
N LEU A 121 3.33 3.16 -30.37
CA LEU A 121 2.20 2.35 -30.82
C LEU A 121 0.83 3.02 -30.61
N PHE A 122 0.67 3.81 -29.55
CA PHE A 122 -0.63 4.33 -29.08
C PHE A 122 -0.63 5.85 -28.88
N GLY A 123 0.45 6.52 -29.29
CA GLY A 123 0.53 7.96 -29.30
C GLY A 123 0.83 8.62 -27.94
N PRO A 124 0.76 9.96 -27.89
CA PRO A 124 1.29 10.75 -26.77
C PRO A 124 0.50 10.61 -25.46
N TRP A 125 -0.70 10.03 -25.47
CA TRP A 125 -1.49 9.78 -24.25
C TRP A 125 -0.72 8.95 -23.20
N VAL A 126 0.19 8.09 -23.66
CA VAL A 126 1.08 7.30 -22.80
C VAL A 126 2.06 8.16 -21.99
N LEU A 127 2.34 9.41 -22.40
CA LEU A 127 3.18 10.32 -21.61
C LEU A 127 2.52 10.72 -20.29
N ILE A 128 1.19 10.74 -20.22
CA ILE A 128 0.45 11.00 -18.97
C ILE A 128 0.75 9.90 -17.95
N PHE A 129 0.78 8.62 -18.40
CA PHE A 129 1.21 7.50 -17.56
C PHE A 129 2.62 7.71 -17.05
N LEU A 130 3.53 8.14 -17.91
CA LEU A 130 4.94 8.26 -17.54
C LEU A 130 5.15 9.32 -16.46
N VAL A 131 4.52 10.50 -16.60
CA VAL A 131 4.62 11.58 -15.60
C VAL A 131 4.05 11.14 -14.26
N LEU A 132 2.88 10.50 -14.27
CA LEU A 132 2.20 10.11 -13.04
C LEU A 132 2.83 8.87 -12.40
N ALA A 133 3.38 7.95 -13.19
CA ALA A 133 4.21 6.85 -12.70
C ALA A 133 5.51 7.38 -12.10
N PHE A 134 6.13 8.41 -12.67
CA PHE A 134 7.28 9.06 -12.04
C PHE A 134 6.92 9.60 -10.66
N PHE A 135 5.76 10.26 -10.52
CA PHE A 135 5.27 10.70 -9.21
C PHE A 135 5.07 9.50 -8.25
N ALA A 136 4.37 8.45 -8.69
CA ALA A 136 4.06 7.28 -7.86
C ALA A 136 5.29 6.45 -7.47
N ILE A 137 6.26 6.27 -8.38
CA ILE A 137 7.42 5.41 -8.18
C ILE A 137 8.54 6.18 -7.49
N VAL A 138 8.82 7.41 -7.91
CA VAL A 138 9.97 8.18 -7.42
C VAL A 138 9.56 9.10 -6.29
N ILE A 139 8.62 10.02 -6.54
CA ILE A 139 8.27 11.07 -5.58
C ILE A 139 7.66 10.47 -4.32
N TYR A 140 6.65 9.61 -4.46
CA TYR A 140 5.96 8.99 -3.33
C TYR A 140 6.89 8.15 -2.44
N ASN A 141 7.82 7.41 -3.06
CA ASN A 141 8.72 6.51 -2.33
C ASN A 141 9.95 7.24 -1.77
N LEU A 142 10.48 8.28 -2.42
CA LEU A 142 11.70 8.97 -1.96
C LEU A 142 11.41 10.19 -1.08
N VAL A 143 10.31 10.92 -1.30
CA VAL A 143 9.99 12.13 -0.52
C VAL A 143 9.26 11.75 0.79
N ARG A 144 9.68 12.32 1.93
CA ARG A 144 9.05 12.07 3.27
C ARG A 144 8.04 13.14 3.69
N HIS A 145 7.61 13.99 2.76
CA HIS A 145 6.73 15.09 3.10
C HIS A 145 5.34 14.57 3.55
N PRO A 146 4.77 15.03 4.67
CA PRO A 146 3.47 14.54 5.17
C PRO A 146 2.31 14.71 4.19
N ILE A 147 2.38 15.70 3.30
CA ILE A 147 1.39 15.91 2.23
C ILE A 147 1.46 14.81 1.16
N ILE A 148 2.64 14.24 0.91
CA ILE A 148 2.83 13.19 -0.10
C ILE A 148 2.64 11.82 0.55
N HIS A 149 3.17 11.63 1.76
CA HIS A 149 3.22 10.34 2.42
C HIS A 149 2.13 10.23 3.50
N ASN A 150 0.87 10.27 3.09
CA ASN A 150 -0.29 10.09 3.96
C ASN A 150 -1.29 9.07 3.41
N SER A 151 -2.23 8.63 4.26
CA SER A 151 -3.23 7.61 3.91
C SER A 151 -4.13 7.98 2.73
N PHE A 152 -4.40 9.28 2.54
CA PHE A 152 -5.20 9.74 1.41
C PHE A 152 -4.42 9.60 0.10
N THR A 153 -3.20 10.13 0.06
CA THR A 153 -2.32 10.06 -1.12
C THR A 153 -1.99 8.61 -1.46
N TYR A 154 -1.71 7.77 -0.45
CA TYR A 154 -1.54 6.33 -0.66
C TYR A 154 -2.76 5.74 -1.37
N GLY A 155 -3.97 5.95 -0.82
CA GLY A 155 -5.19 5.39 -1.37
C GLY A 155 -5.43 5.84 -2.81
N MET A 156 -5.23 7.13 -3.09
CA MET A 156 -5.38 7.65 -4.45
C MET A 156 -4.32 7.11 -5.42
N VAL A 157 -3.05 7.07 -5.04
CA VAL A 157 -1.94 6.62 -5.92
C VAL A 157 -1.99 5.12 -6.21
N TRP A 158 -2.34 4.29 -5.22
CA TRP A 158 -2.30 2.83 -5.35
C TRP A 158 -3.68 2.19 -5.54
N GLY A 159 -4.76 2.98 -5.43
CA GLY A 159 -6.14 2.53 -5.59
C GLY A 159 -6.85 3.21 -6.76
N GLY A 160 -7.11 4.51 -6.62
CA GLY A 160 -7.90 5.23 -7.61
C GLY A 160 -7.20 5.50 -8.94
N PHE A 161 -5.90 5.80 -8.86
CA PHE A 161 -5.08 6.13 -10.00
C PHE A 161 -5.00 4.98 -11.03
N PRO A 162 -4.74 3.71 -10.65
CA PRO A 162 -4.81 2.59 -11.59
C PRO A 162 -6.11 2.48 -12.38
N VAL A 163 -7.28 2.76 -11.77
CA VAL A 163 -8.58 2.74 -12.46
C VAL A 163 -8.63 3.83 -13.54
N VAL A 164 -8.40 5.08 -13.14
CA VAL A 164 -8.52 6.23 -14.06
C VAL A 164 -7.51 6.13 -15.18
N LEU A 165 -6.29 5.72 -14.84
CA LEU A 165 -5.19 5.69 -15.77
C LEU A 165 -5.39 4.58 -16.81
N SER A 166 -5.74 3.36 -16.38
CA SER A 166 -6.03 2.25 -17.28
C SER A 166 -7.15 2.60 -18.27
N TYR A 167 -8.21 3.28 -17.80
CA TYR A 167 -9.26 3.80 -18.69
C TYR A 167 -8.70 4.73 -19.75
N ILE A 168 -7.91 5.74 -19.37
CA ILE A 168 -7.34 6.73 -20.31
C ILE A 168 -6.52 6.03 -21.40
N TYR A 169 -5.74 5.00 -21.05
CA TYR A 169 -4.92 4.30 -22.04
C TYR A 169 -5.72 3.42 -22.99
N GLN A 170 -6.73 2.73 -22.46
CA GLN A 170 -7.56 1.86 -23.28
C GLN A 170 -8.46 2.69 -24.20
N ALA A 171 -9.10 3.73 -23.66
CA ALA A 171 -10.03 4.59 -24.37
C ALA A 171 -9.35 5.69 -25.22
N GLU A 172 -8.07 5.99 -24.97
CA GLU A 172 -7.35 7.14 -25.56
C GLU A 172 -8.11 8.47 -25.39
N ALA A 173 -8.80 8.59 -24.26
CA ALA A 173 -9.71 9.68 -23.97
C ALA A 173 -9.66 10.07 -22.49
N TRP A 174 -10.13 11.28 -22.19
CA TRP A 174 -10.30 11.74 -20.81
C TRP A 174 -11.37 10.90 -20.09
N PRO A 175 -11.20 10.65 -18.78
CA PRO A 175 -12.10 9.81 -18.01
C PRO A 175 -13.48 10.48 -17.87
N THR A 176 -14.54 9.68 -17.98
CA THR A 176 -15.90 10.13 -17.67
C THR A 176 -16.07 10.37 -16.17
N LEU A 177 -17.16 11.05 -15.77
CA LEU A 177 -17.50 11.19 -14.36
C LEU A 177 -17.71 9.84 -13.67
N GLY A 178 -18.26 8.85 -14.36
CA GLY A 178 -18.41 7.49 -13.85
C GLY A 178 -17.06 6.83 -13.51
N VAL A 179 -16.07 6.96 -14.41
CA VAL A 179 -14.71 6.45 -14.19
C VAL A 179 -14.02 7.17 -13.02
N ILE A 180 -14.17 8.50 -12.92
CA ILE A 180 -13.62 9.27 -11.80
C ILE A 180 -14.24 8.81 -10.47
N ALA A 181 -15.56 8.60 -10.43
CA ALA A 181 -16.24 8.13 -9.23
C ALA A 181 -15.79 6.71 -8.82
N LEU A 182 -15.64 5.79 -9.78
CA LEU A 182 -15.12 4.45 -9.51
C LEU A 182 -13.64 4.48 -9.10
N GLY A 183 -12.84 5.38 -9.66
CA GLY A 183 -11.49 5.68 -9.18
C GLY A 183 -11.49 6.18 -7.73
N ALA A 184 -12.39 7.08 -7.36
CA ALA A 184 -12.52 7.54 -5.98
C ALA A 184 -12.90 6.38 -5.03
N ALA A 185 -13.82 5.50 -5.44
CA ALA A 185 -14.16 4.29 -4.69
C ALA A 185 -12.96 3.37 -4.50
N ALA A 186 -12.21 3.09 -5.56
CA ALA A 186 -10.97 2.30 -5.48
C ALA A 186 -9.91 2.97 -4.60
N GLY A 187 -9.83 4.30 -4.60
CA GLY A 187 -8.95 5.05 -3.70
C GLY A 187 -9.32 4.92 -2.23
N ILE A 188 -10.63 4.97 -1.92
CA ILE A 188 -11.16 4.72 -0.58
C ILE A 188 -10.89 3.28 -0.16
N PHE A 189 -11.09 2.31 -1.06
CA PHE A 189 -10.76 0.92 -0.81
C PHE A 189 -9.26 0.77 -0.54
N GLY A 190 -8.39 1.32 -1.38
CA GLY A 190 -6.93 1.26 -1.19
C GLY A 190 -6.51 1.81 0.17
N ARG A 191 -7.15 2.92 0.60
CA ARG A 191 -6.97 3.48 1.95
C ARG A 191 -7.47 2.53 3.05
N ALA A 192 -8.66 1.94 2.90
CA ALA A 192 -9.20 0.97 3.86
C ALA A 192 -8.35 -0.29 3.93
N TYR A 193 -7.79 -0.70 2.79
CA TYR A 193 -6.91 -1.85 2.65
C TYR A 193 -5.61 -1.63 3.41
N THR A 194 -4.97 -0.46 3.25
CA THR A 194 -3.83 -0.07 4.09
C THR A 194 -4.19 0.06 5.56
N TRP A 195 -5.44 0.39 5.89
CA TRP A 195 -5.87 0.44 7.29
C TRP A 195 -5.96 -0.95 7.89
N ASN A 196 -6.56 -1.92 7.18
CA ASN A 196 -6.68 -3.29 7.66
C ASN A 196 -5.31 -3.99 7.75
N TRP A 197 -4.41 -3.72 6.79
CA TRP A 197 -3.01 -4.16 6.84
C TRP A 197 -2.20 -3.41 7.91
N GLY A 198 -2.50 -2.12 8.06
CA GLY A 198 -2.02 -1.24 9.11
C GLY A 198 -2.39 -1.76 10.48
N LEU A 199 -3.60 -2.30 10.69
CA LEU A 199 -4.02 -2.87 11.97
C LEU A 199 -3.32 -4.20 12.29
N THR A 200 -3.07 -5.05 11.30
CA THR A 200 -2.24 -6.25 11.49
C THR A 200 -0.77 -5.92 11.80
N THR A 201 -0.29 -4.72 11.45
CA THR A 201 1.06 -4.22 11.77
C THR A 201 1.10 -3.28 12.99
N CYS A 202 0.01 -2.58 13.30
CA CYS A 202 -0.17 -1.73 14.48
C CYS A 202 -0.40 -2.58 15.73
N GLY A 203 -1.02 -3.76 15.59
CA GLY A 203 -0.99 -4.78 16.65
C GLY A 203 0.45 -5.18 17.01
N VAL A 204 1.37 -5.21 16.03
CA VAL A 204 2.81 -5.39 16.30
C VAL A 204 3.43 -4.12 16.89
N HIS A 205 2.99 -2.92 16.49
CA HIS A 205 3.48 -1.66 17.04
C HIS A 205 3.14 -1.45 18.53
N GLU A 206 1.91 -1.77 18.98
CA GLU A 206 1.59 -1.73 20.41
C GLU A 206 2.44 -2.73 21.22
N VAL A 207 2.81 -3.85 20.63
CA VAL A 207 3.74 -4.83 21.22
C VAL A 207 5.16 -4.25 21.33
N CYS A 208 5.60 -3.51 20.31
CA CYS A 208 6.90 -2.83 20.32
C CYS A 208 6.97 -1.59 21.23
N LEU A 209 5.86 -0.86 21.37
CA LEU A 209 5.78 0.24 22.33
C LEU A 209 5.66 -0.28 23.77
N ARG A 210 5.07 -1.47 23.97
CA ARG A 210 5.10 -2.18 25.26
C ARG A 210 6.50 -2.49 25.72
N GLU A 211 7.40 -2.95 24.84
CA GLU A 211 8.82 -3.13 25.19
C GLU A 211 9.48 -1.82 25.66
N LYS A 212 9.09 -0.66 25.09
CA LYS A 212 9.56 0.64 25.58
C LYS A 212 8.94 1.04 26.93
N TRP A 213 7.69 0.68 27.18
CA TRP A 213 7.04 0.88 28.48
C TRP A 213 7.65 -0.01 29.58
N ASP A 214 8.07 -1.22 29.24
CA ASP A 214 8.75 -2.15 30.16
C ASP A 214 10.19 -1.75 30.50
N GLN A 215 10.76 -0.74 29.82
CA GLN A 215 12.00 -0.09 30.29
C GLN A 215 11.84 0.61 31.65
N SER A 216 10.59 0.77 32.12
CA SER A 216 10.26 1.27 33.46
C SER A 216 10.41 0.20 34.56
N PHE A 217 10.64 -1.07 34.21
CA PHE A 217 10.70 -2.22 35.15
C PHE A 217 12.05 -2.96 35.04
N PRO A 218 13.06 -2.60 35.85
CA PRO A 218 14.36 -3.25 35.82
C PRO A 218 14.30 -4.68 36.41
N GLY A 219 14.71 -5.70 35.65
CA GLY A 219 14.98 -7.04 36.22
C GLY A 219 14.73 -8.26 35.33
N GLN A 220 14.06 -8.15 34.17
CA GLN A 220 13.82 -9.32 33.31
C GLN A 220 14.86 -9.47 32.17
N PRO A 221 15.32 -10.71 31.88
CA PRO A 221 16.28 -10.97 30.81
C PRO A 221 15.65 -10.64 29.45
N ARG A 222 16.29 -9.67 28.78
CA ARG A 222 15.89 -9.11 27.49
C ARG A 222 15.95 -10.16 26.40
N ARG A 223 14.84 -10.41 25.72
CA ARG A 223 14.86 -10.71 24.29
C ARG A 223 14.14 -9.58 23.61
N ALA A 224 14.89 -8.66 23.01
CA ALA A 224 14.31 -7.70 22.07
C ALA A 224 13.56 -8.52 21.03
N ASP A 225 12.24 -8.35 20.96
CA ASP A 225 11.42 -9.12 20.06
C ASP A 225 11.80 -8.74 18.63
N PRO A 226 12.40 -9.66 17.84
CA PRO A 226 12.84 -9.34 16.49
C PRO A 226 11.68 -8.91 15.59
N THR A 227 10.42 -9.17 15.99
CA THR A 227 9.19 -8.80 15.28
C THR A 227 9.06 -7.27 15.07
N CYS A 228 9.69 -6.47 15.93
CA CYS A 228 9.56 -5.01 15.92
C CYS A 228 10.27 -4.25 14.79
N HIS A 229 11.01 -4.95 13.94
CA HIS A 229 11.75 -4.37 12.81
C HIS A 229 11.18 -4.72 11.44
N SER A 230 9.90 -5.09 11.35
CA SER A 230 9.29 -5.26 10.02
C SER A 230 9.18 -3.91 9.30
N ASN A 231 9.74 -3.80 8.10
CA ASN A 231 9.60 -2.63 7.23
C ASN A 231 8.14 -2.24 6.97
N SER A 232 7.20 -3.19 7.06
CA SER A 232 5.77 -2.91 6.98
C SER A 232 5.26 -2.08 8.15
N ILE A 233 5.83 -2.23 9.35
CA ILE A 233 5.54 -1.40 10.53
C ILE A 233 6.13 -0.01 10.32
N THR A 234 7.34 0.12 9.78
CA THR A 234 7.95 1.42 9.46
C THR A 234 7.14 2.21 8.43
N CYS A 235 6.58 1.53 7.42
CA CYS A 235 5.66 2.11 6.45
C CYS A 235 4.33 2.54 7.11
N GLY A 236 3.75 1.68 7.96
CA GLY A 236 2.56 1.99 8.76
C GLY A 236 2.75 3.16 9.74
N MET A 237 3.93 3.29 10.35
CA MET A 237 4.27 4.41 11.26
C MET A 237 4.36 5.76 10.55
N ARG A 238 4.66 5.78 9.24
CA ARG A 238 4.66 7.02 8.44
C ARG A 238 3.26 7.42 8.00
N LEU A 239 2.36 6.45 7.86
CA LEU A 239 0.95 6.73 7.62
C LEU A 239 0.35 7.26 8.92
N VAL A 240 0.37 8.58 9.08
CA VAL A 240 -0.24 9.26 10.23
C VAL A 240 -1.71 8.82 10.32
N MET A 241 -2.01 8.00 11.31
CA MET A 241 -3.36 7.56 11.60
C MET A 241 -4.13 8.76 12.17
N PRO A 242 -5.18 9.24 11.50
CA PRO A 242 -5.82 10.50 11.86
C PRO A 242 -6.56 10.46 13.20
N ARG A 243 -6.83 9.27 13.79
CA ARG A 243 -7.71 9.12 14.95
C ARG A 243 -7.35 7.95 15.89
N PRO A 244 -7.68 8.05 17.20
CA PRO A 244 -7.53 6.97 18.18
C PRO A 244 -8.29 5.70 17.80
N ILE A 245 -7.79 4.53 18.24
CA ILE A 245 -8.35 3.18 17.97
C ILE A 245 -9.85 3.07 18.25
N THR A 246 -10.31 3.71 19.33
CA THR A 246 -11.73 3.75 19.73
C THR A 246 -12.66 4.39 18.68
N LYS A 247 -12.12 5.18 17.74
CA LYS A 247 -12.88 5.81 16.65
C LYS A 247 -12.80 5.02 15.33
N HIS A 248 -12.07 3.90 15.28
CA HIS A 248 -11.80 3.16 14.04
C HIS A 248 -13.05 2.50 13.47
N ALA A 249 -13.91 1.91 14.31
CA ALA A 249 -15.17 1.30 13.83
C ALA A 249 -16.07 2.31 13.10
N ARG A 250 -16.23 3.51 13.68
CA ARG A 250 -17.00 4.61 13.07
C ARG A 250 -16.34 5.13 11.79
N LEU A 251 -15.00 5.18 11.74
CA LEU A 251 -14.29 5.61 10.54
C LEU A 251 -14.44 4.59 9.41
N ARG A 252 -14.32 3.29 9.72
CA ARG A 252 -14.51 2.19 8.78
C ARG A 252 -15.91 2.22 8.17
N LEU A 253 -16.95 2.33 9.00
CA LEU A 253 -18.34 2.46 8.54
C LEU A 253 -18.52 3.65 7.58
N LYS A 254 -17.90 4.80 7.89
CA LYS A 254 -17.94 5.98 7.01
C LYS A 254 -17.23 5.75 5.67
N MET A 255 -16.12 5.01 5.67
CA MET A 255 -15.40 4.65 4.44
C MET A 255 -16.19 3.65 3.61
N ASP A 256 -16.81 2.65 4.23
CA ASP A 256 -17.66 1.66 3.56
C ASP A 256 -18.87 2.37 2.91
N LEU A 257 -19.55 3.26 3.64
CA LEU A 257 -20.65 4.06 3.11
C LEU A 257 -20.21 4.97 1.95
N ALA A 258 -19.07 5.65 2.09
CA ALA A 258 -18.53 6.48 1.01
C ALA A 258 -18.19 5.64 -0.22
N MET A 259 -17.59 4.46 -0.03
CA MET A 259 -17.27 3.55 -1.13
C MET A 259 -18.53 3.08 -1.85
N VAL A 260 -19.57 2.64 -1.11
CA VAL A 260 -20.87 2.27 -1.69
C VAL A 260 -21.45 3.44 -2.49
N LEU A 261 -21.46 4.66 -1.92
CA LEU A 261 -21.95 5.85 -2.60
C LEU A 261 -21.20 6.11 -3.92
N PHE A 262 -19.87 6.08 -3.91
CA PHE A 262 -19.07 6.32 -5.12
C PHE A 262 -19.23 5.21 -6.16
N ILE A 263 -19.41 3.95 -5.74
CA ILE A 263 -19.75 2.85 -6.65
C ILE A 263 -21.12 3.10 -7.28
N THR A 264 -22.13 3.46 -6.48
CA THR A 264 -23.48 3.75 -6.99
C THR A 264 -23.48 4.92 -7.97
N ILE A 265 -22.81 6.02 -7.64
CA ILE A 265 -22.65 7.17 -8.54
C ILE A 265 -21.90 6.74 -9.81
N GLY A 266 -20.82 5.99 -9.66
CA GLY A 266 -20.02 5.49 -10.76
C GLY A 266 -20.82 4.67 -11.76
N LEU A 267 -21.60 3.72 -11.26
CA LEU A 267 -22.47 2.86 -12.07
C LEU A 267 -23.66 3.61 -12.69
N ALA A 268 -24.16 4.68 -12.05
CA ALA A 268 -25.24 5.50 -12.60
C ALA A 268 -24.78 6.45 -13.71
N LEU A 269 -23.46 6.73 -13.78
CA LEU A 269 -22.86 7.68 -14.72
C LEU A 269 -21.96 7.02 -15.78
N ALA A 270 -21.82 5.68 -15.74
CA ALA A 270 -21.06 4.88 -16.70
C ALA A 270 -22.01 4.31 -17.76
#